data_AF-A0A936BEF5-F1
#
_entry.id   AF-A0A936BEF5-F1
#
_cell.length_a   1.000
_cell.length_b   1.000
_cell.length_c   1.000
_cell.angle_alpha   90.00
_cell.angle_beta   90.00
_cell.angle_gamma   90.00
#
_symmetry.space_group_name_H-M   'P 1'
#
loop_
_entity.id
_entity.type
_entity.pdbx_description
1 polymer ?
#
loop_
_entity_poly.entity_id
_entity_poly.type
_entity_poly.pdbx_seq_one_letter_code
_entity_poly.pdbx_strand_id
1 'polypeptide(L)'
;MPGDEDERLAVFERLSVLTGVPVTNTSQQQSLYEQADPVLIETYSNLAQLYNAPIQDTLDVSGLVPQLQPSILDVYRTYSFAQYLPAPVASGVSITVAQIIEQESVFLPGVRVIPEPIRRYPTGELTAHIVGFMGPLPSEAWLDLGYQRNDRVGLSGLEVSMEPLLAGKKGERQIIQDWSGREVGQVGVSLPPTAGYNLHLTLDIDLQIKAQEILSRTMEEIRNYAIVDFFTGRSEYREIELATVVAMNPQTGEVLAMVNIPSFDNNLFATEIPVEYYLGLLRNDYEPFLNHAIAGQYPPAPHKVVTVAAALQEGIVAPTRLLEAPERFWWRTSLPPNDPGRAQEFVCWISLPPNFSSHGLVNAYIGLAQSCDIYMYKIAGGYAPENIRGMGMDTLQIYSNQFGMGRLQGIELPLEAPGNIPNRQWKQLNFGEPWSTGDDYNAAIGQGYITATPMQVAQMAAVIANGGFLYRPTVIHHLTDENGEVFVLNENLEPVPAASRGVPIDEEGNVGFVPQVVDVLEVDRQFIDVVAEG
;
A
#
# COMPACT_ATOMS: atom_id res chain seq x y z
N MET A 1 12.78 44.66 4.56
CA MET A 1 11.85 45.19 5.57
C MET A 1 12.25 46.62 5.95
N PRO A 2 11.30 47.50 6.29
CA PRO A 2 11.57 48.86 6.76
C PRO A 2 12.43 48.88 8.03
N GLY A 3 13.34 49.85 8.10
CA GLY A 3 14.14 50.11 9.30
C GLY A 3 13.33 50.78 10.42
N ASP A 4 12.35 51.60 10.05
CA ASP A 4 11.39 52.23 10.95
C ASP A 4 10.40 51.20 11.52
N GLU A 5 10.01 51.37 12.79
CA GLU A 5 9.14 50.43 13.51
C GLU A 5 7.67 50.62 13.14
N ASP A 6 7.21 51.86 12.96
CA ASP A 6 5.82 52.18 12.60
C ASP A 6 5.53 51.76 11.16
N GLU A 7 6.47 51.99 10.24
CA GLU A 7 6.35 51.49 8.85
C GLU A 7 6.31 49.96 8.80
N ARG A 8 7.09 49.29 9.65
CA ARG A 8 7.12 47.83 9.71
C ARG A 8 5.81 47.27 10.28
N LEU A 9 5.25 47.91 11.31
CA LEU A 9 3.98 47.52 11.88
C LEU A 9 2.84 47.66 10.86
N ALA A 10 2.83 48.73 10.07
CA ALA A 10 1.86 48.92 8.99
C ALA A 10 1.91 47.78 7.95
N VAL A 11 3.12 47.30 7.60
CA VAL A 11 3.30 46.14 6.73
C VAL A 11 2.72 44.87 7.37
N PHE A 12 2.96 44.64 8.66
CA PHE A 12 2.42 43.49 9.37
C PHE A 12 0.90 43.51 9.47
N GLU A 13 0.30 44.67 9.75
CA GLU A 13 -1.15 44.83 9.78
C GLU A 13 -1.77 44.54 8.41
N ARG A 14 -1.18 45.08 7.34
CA ARG A 14 -1.68 44.82 5.98
C ARG A 14 -1.55 43.35 5.61
N LEU A 15 -0.40 42.72 5.91
CA LEU A 15 -0.20 41.28 5.73
C LEU A 15 -1.22 40.45 6.51
N SER A 16 -1.52 40.85 7.75
CA SER A 16 -2.49 40.16 8.60
C SER A 16 -3.89 40.17 8.00
N VAL A 17 -4.32 41.31 7.45
CA VAL A 17 -5.60 41.42 6.75
C VAL A 17 -5.64 40.56 5.49
N LEU A 18 -4.54 40.47 4.75
CA LEU A 18 -4.48 39.72 3.49
C LEU A 18 -4.37 38.21 3.69
N THR A 19 -3.63 37.77 4.70
CA THR A 19 -3.31 36.34 4.93
C THR A 19 -4.16 35.71 6.03
N GLY A 20 -4.79 36.51 6.89
CA GLY A 20 -5.48 36.04 8.09
C GLY A 20 -4.55 35.69 9.26
N VAL A 21 -3.23 35.74 9.08
CA VAL A 21 -2.26 35.48 10.15
C VAL A 21 -2.23 36.67 11.09
N PRO A 22 -2.43 36.50 12.41
CA PRO A 22 -2.45 37.63 13.34
C PRO A 22 -1.06 38.27 13.47
N VAL A 23 -1.03 39.60 13.66
CA VAL A 23 0.23 40.33 13.94
C VAL A 23 0.87 39.83 15.24
N THR A 24 0.05 39.59 16.27
CA THR A 24 0.41 38.96 17.54
C THR A 24 -0.73 38.02 17.98
N ASN A 25 -0.39 36.88 18.57
CA ASN A 25 -1.34 35.90 19.09
C ASN A 25 -1.32 35.81 20.64
N THR A 26 -0.55 36.68 21.30
CA THR A 26 -0.23 36.61 22.74
C THR A 26 -1.48 36.55 23.63
N SER A 27 -2.47 37.42 23.39
CA SER A 27 -3.69 37.45 24.20
C SER A 27 -4.55 36.18 24.03
N GLN A 28 -4.55 35.60 22.83
CA GLN A 28 -5.31 34.40 22.53
C GLN A 28 -4.64 33.16 23.13
N GLN A 29 -3.30 33.09 23.05
CA GLN A 29 -2.51 32.06 23.70
C GLN A 29 -2.68 32.11 25.23
N GLN A 30 -2.67 33.31 25.82
CA GLN A 30 -2.88 33.49 27.26
C GLN A 30 -4.27 33.01 27.71
N SER A 31 -5.32 33.24 26.90
CA SER A 31 -6.65 32.70 27.18
C SER A 31 -6.71 31.17 27.14
N LEU A 32 -5.93 30.50 26.28
CA LEU A 32 -5.85 29.04 26.26
C LEU A 32 -5.16 28.50 27.51
N TYR A 33 -4.12 29.17 28.00
CA TYR A 33 -3.52 28.82 29.31
C TYR A 33 -4.52 28.98 30.46
N GLU A 34 -5.36 30.01 30.44
CA GLU A 34 -6.38 30.24 31.46
C GLU A 34 -7.52 29.20 31.45
N GLN A 35 -7.76 28.55 30.30
CA GLN A 35 -8.80 27.52 30.13
C GLN A 35 -8.31 26.09 30.37
N ALA A 36 -6.99 25.86 30.32
CA ALA A 36 -6.40 24.56 30.56
C ALA A 36 -6.46 24.15 32.05
N ASP A 37 -6.33 22.85 32.33
CA ASP A 37 -6.45 22.32 33.69
C ASP A 37 -5.38 22.96 34.62
N PRO A 38 -5.79 23.76 35.63
CA PRO A 38 -4.87 24.50 36.46
C PRO A 38 -3.96 23.59 37.29
N VAL A 39 -4.42 22.38 37.65
CA VAL A 39 -3.63 21.40 38.42
C VAL A 39 -2.50 20.84 37.57
N LEU A 40 -2.76 20.56 36.30
CA LEU A 40 -1.75 20.07 35.37
C LEU A 40 -0.74 21.15 35.02
N ILE A 41 -1.18 22.39 34.77
CA ILE A 41 -0.26 23.52 34.53
C ILE A 41 0.66 23.74 35.73
N GLU A 42 0.12 23.75 36.96
CA GLU A 42 0.93 23.91 38.18
C GLU A 42 1.93 22.75 38.33
N THR A 43 1.50 21.51 38.09
CA THR A 43 2.36 20.33 38.18
C THR A 43 3.53 20.38 37.20
N TYR A 44 3.26 20.71 35.93
CA TYR A 44 4.30 20.81 34.91
C TYR A 44 5.21 22.02 35.12
N SER A 45 4.69 23.14 35.61
CA SER A 45 5.49 24.31 35.99
C SER A 45 6.44 23.99 37.15
N ASN A 46 5.97 23.24 38.16
CA ASN A 46 6.79 22.78 39.26
C ASN A 46 7.86 21.78 38.81
N LEU A 47 7.52 20.87 37.89
CA LEU A 47 8.49 19.96 37.27
C LEU A 47 9.55 20.73 36.49
N ALA A 48 9.16 21.72 35.67
CA ALA A 48 10.10 22.56 34.91
C ALA A 48 11.11 23.25 35.85
N GLN A 49 10.63 23.84 36.94
CA GLN A 49 11.50 24.44 37.96
C GLN A 49 12.43 23.41 38.62
N LEU A 50 11.91 22.21 38.94
CA LEU A 50 12.71 21.13 39.55
C LEU A 50 13.85 20.66 38.63
N TYR A 51 13.60 20.61 37.32
CA TYR A 51 14.56 20.19 36.31
C TYR A 51 15.37 21.35 35.70
N ASN A 52 15.18 22.58 36.20
CA ASN A 52 15.82 23.79 35.66
C ASN A 52 15.56 23.98 34.14
N ALA A 53 14.37 23.62 33.69
CA ALA A 53 13.88 23.84 32.34
C ALA A 53 13.01 25.11 32.29
N PRO A 54 12.96 25.83 31.16
CA PRO A 54 12.03 26.93 30.98
C PRO A 54 10.59 26.44 31.14
N ILE A 55 9.80 27.10 32.00
CA ILE A 55 8.41 26.74 32.28
C ILE A 55 7.58 26.77 30.99
N GLN A 56 7.78 27.81 30.18
CA GLN A 56 7.06 27.99 28.93
C GLN A 56 7.32 26.83 27.96
N ASP A 57 8.59 26.56 27.64
CA ASP A 57 8.98 25.45 26.77
C ASP A 57 8.46 24.09 27.30
N THR A 58 8.46 23.90 28.62
CA THR A 58 7.96 22.66 29.23
C THR A 58 6.45 22.50 29.05
N LEU A 59 5.69 23.59 29.20
CA LEU A 59 4.24 23.60 28.95
C LEU A 59 3.94 23.43 27.46
N ASP A 60 4.75 24.02 26.58
CA ASP A 60 4.58 23.93 25.14
C ASP A 60 4.80 22.51 24.62
N VAL A 61 5.81 21.82 25.16
CA VAL A 61 6.13 20.41 24.82
C VAL A 61 5.15 19.43 25.48
N SER A 62 4.50 19.80 26.59
CA SER A 62 3.58 18.91 27.32
C SER A 62 2.27 18.60 26.59
N GLY A 63 1.89 19.41 25.59
CA GLY A 63 0.60 19.29 24.89
C GLY A 63 -0.63 19.68 25.74
N LEU A 64 -0.43 20.22 26.95
CA LEU A 64 -1.53 20.64 27.84
C LEU A 64 -2.31 21.85 27.32
N VAL A 65 -1.64 22.71 26.55
CA VAL A 65 -2.23 23.90 25.95
C VAL A 65 -1.99 23.85 24.44
N PRO A 66 -3.05 23.98 23.62
CA PRO A 66 -2.88 24.05 22.17
C PRO A 66 -1.95 25.20 21.81
N GLN A 67 -0.92 24.91 21.01
CA GLN A 67 -0.03 25.95 20.49
C GLN A 67 -0.67 26.61 19.27
N LEU A 68 -0.88 27.93 19.34
CA LEU A 68 -1.28 28.69 18.18
C LEU A 68 -0.13 28.76 17.17
N GLN A 69 -0.49 28.85 15.89
CA GLN A 69 0.48 29.11 14.83
C GLN A 69 1.26 30.41 15.11
N PRO A 70 2.55 30.49 14.77
CA PRO A 70 3.38 31.67 15.00
C PRO A 70 2.75 32.94 14.41
N SER A 71 2.75 34.04 15.17
CA SER A 71 2.29 35.33 14.65
C SER A 71 3.31 35.94 13.68
N ILE A 72 2.91 36.94 12.89
CA ILE A 72 3.83 37.61 11.95
C ILE A 72 5.05 38.17 12.69
N LEU A 73 4.85 38.69 13.91
CA LEU A 73 5.93 39.22 14.73
C LEU A 73 6.87 38.12 15.25
N ASP A 74 6.34 36.95 15.59
CA ASP A 74 7.13 35.80 16.03
C ASP A 74 7.98 35.25 14.88
N VAL A 75 7.40 35.13 13.68
CA VAL A 75 8.13 34.77 12.45
C VAL A 75 9.23 35.78 12.21
N TYR A 76 8.94 37.09 12.26
CA TYR A 76 9.95 38.11 12.07
C TYR A 76 11.10 38.00 13.09
N ARG A 77 10.80 37.82 14.38
CA ARG A 77 11.84 37.68 15.42
C ARG A 77 12.69 36.42 15.21
N THR A 78 12.04 35.30 14.90
CA THR A 78 12.68 33.99 14.70
C THR A 78 13.56 33.96 13.47
N TYR A 79 13.26 34.73 12.43
CA TYR A 79 14.05 34.74 11.20
C TYR A 79 14.90 36.02 11.04
N SER A 80 14.81 36.97 11.97
CA SER A 80 15.54 38.25 11.92
C SER A 80 17.06 38.11 11.84
N PHE A 81 17.62 37.02 12.37
CA PHE A 81 19.05 36.73 12.35
C PHE A 81 19.50 35.99 11.08
N ALA A 82 18.57 35.36 10.35
CA ALA A 82 18.85 34.63 9.12
C ALA A 82 18.78 35.59 7.92
N GLN A 83 19.85 36.36 7.71
CA GLN A 83 19.92 37.30 6.58
C GLN A 83 19.76 36.55 5.25
N TYR A 84 18.92 37.10 4.36
CA TYR A 84 18.68 36.64 2.97
C TYR A 84 17.87 35.33 2.81
N LEU A 85 17.47 34.67 3.89
CA LEU A 85 16.50 33.57 3.84
C LEU A 85 15.07 34.12 4.00
N PRO A 86 14.16 33.89 3.04
CA PRO A 86 12.77 34.30 3.19
C PRO A 86 12.12 33.52 4.34
N ALA A 87 11.45 34.24 5.24
CA ALA A 87 10.68 33.64 6.33
C ALA A 87 9.23 33.37 5.84
N PRO A 88 8.74 32.12 5.92
CA PRO A 88 7.36 31.82 5.54
C PRO A 88 6.40 32.46 6.54
N VAL A 89 5.63 33.46 6.10
CA VAL A 89 4.59 34.11 6.91
C VAL A 89 3.25 33.40 6.76
N ALA A 90 2.91 33.01 5.54
CA ALA A 90 1.71 32.23 5.22
C ALA A 90 1.99 31.32 4.02
N SER A 91 1.56 30.07 4.11
CA SER A 91 1.58 29.07 3.03
C SER A 91 0.17 28.87 2.48
N GLY A 92 0.04 28.37 1.23
CA GLY A 92 -1.26 28.05 0.65
C GLY A 92 -2.20 29.24 0.40
N VAL A 93 -1.67 30.46 0.27
CA VAL A 93 -2.48 31.65 -0.03
C VAL A 93 -3.19 31.51 -1.38
N SER A 94 -4.44 31.99 -1.47
CA SER A 94 -5.17 31.96 -2.74
C SER A 94 -4.47 32.79 -3.81
N ILE A 95 -4.64 32.41 -5.09
CA ILE A 95 -4.07 33.14 -6.21
C ILE A 95 -4.48 34.62 -6.21
N THR A 96 -5.70 34.93 -5.75
CA THR A 96 -6.19 36.30 -5.60
C THR A 96 -5.39 37.09 -4.57
N VAL A 97 -5.14 36.50 -3.40
CA VAL A 97 -4.34 37.14 -2.34
C VAL A 97 -2.89 37.33 -2.81
N ALA A 98 -2.31 36.32 -3.46
CA ALA A 98 -0.97 36.41 -4.05
C ALA A 98 -0.87 37.57 -5.05
N GLN A 99 -1.83 37.72 -5.95
CA GLN A 99 -1.87 38.81 -6.92
C GLN A 99 -2.01 40.19 -6.25
N ILE A 100 -2.81 40.30 -5.17
CA ILE A 100 -2.93 41.55 -4.40
C ILE A 100 -1.59 41.91 -3.76
N ILE A 101 -0.90 40.93 -3.14
CA ILE A 101 0.41 41.15 -2.51
C ILE A 101 1.43 41.63 -3.56
N GLU A 102 1.47 41.01 -4.74
CA GLU A 102 2.37 41.41 -5.83
C GLU A 102 2.06 42.83 -6.35
N GLN A 103 0.78 43.19 -6.49
CA GLN A 103 0.37 44.55 -6.89
C GLN A 103 0.72 45.60 -5.83
N GLU A 104 0.59 45.25 -4.56
CA GLU A 104 0.91 46.11 -3.42
C GLU A 104 2.38 46.02 -2.98
N SER A 105 3.26 45.37 -3.77
CA SER A 105 4.68 45.18 -3.45
C SER A 105 5.42 46.48 -3.09
N VAL A 106 4.99 47.62 -3.64
CA VAL A 106 5.50 48.95 -3.30
C VAL A 106 5.19 49.34 -1.84
N PHE A 107 4.03 48.95 -1.33
CA PHE A 107 3.54 49.22 0.03
C PHE A 107 3.88 48.09 1.02
N LEU A 108 4.38 46.96 0.52
CA LEU A 108 4.79 45.79 1.31
C LEU A 108 6.31 45.52 1.15
N PRO A 109 7.19 46.48 1.49
CA PRO A 109 8.62 46.33 1.28
C PRO A 109 9.22 45.16 2.08
N GLY A 110 9.76 44.17 1.38
CA GLY A 110 10.34 42.97 1.97
C GLY A 110 9.39 41.76 2.02
N VAL A 111 8.17 41.92 1.53
CA VAL A 111 7.22 40.83 1.26
C VAL A 111 7.35 40.43 -0.19
N ARG A 112 7.31 39.13 -0.47
CA ARG A 112 7.27 38.59 -1.83
C ARG A 112 6.42 37.33 -1.86
N VAL A 113 5.80 37.04 -2.98
CA VAL A 113 5.16 35.74 -3.20
C VAL A 113 6.18 34.79 -3.82
N ILE A 114 6.32 33.60 -3.24
CA ILE A 114 7.13 32.52 -3.81
C ILE A 114 6.16 31.47 -4.34
N PRO A 115 6.09 31.23 -5.65
CA PRO A 115 5.27 30.16 -6.18
C PRO A 115 5.90 28.82 -5.83
N GLU A 116 5.15 27.95 -5.16
CA GLU A 116 5.55 26.59 -4.83
C GLU A 116 4.58 25.61 -5.49
N PRO A 117 5.08 24.58 -6.20
CA PRO A 117 4.23 23.54 -6.73
C PRO A 117 3.68 22.68 -5.59
N ILE A 118 2.36 22.52 -5.55
CA ILE A 118 1.68 21.65 -4.57
C ILE A 118 1.19 20.41 -5.31
N ARG A 119 1.43 19.24 -4.72
CA ARG A 119 0.94 17.97 -5.25
C ARG A 119 -0.56 17.87 -5.05
N ARG A 120 -1.31 17.45 -6.07
CA ARG A 120 -2.76 17.26 -5.99
C ARG A 120 -3.11 15.86 -6.49
N TYR A 121 -4.02 15.18 -5.80
CA TYR A 121 -4.48 13.84 -6.14
C TYR A 121 -5.96 13.89 -6.52
N PRO A 122 -6.31 14.00 -7.82
CA PRO A 122 -7.70 14.18 -8.25
C PRO A 122 -8.64 13.05 -7.83
N THR A 123 -8.11 11.83 -7.72
CA THR A 123 -8.84 10.61 -7.34
C THR A 123 -8.88 10.37 -5.83
N GLY A 124 -8.06 11.07 -5.04
CA GLY A 124 -8.05 10.96 -3.58
C GLY A 124 -7.97 9.53 -3.07
N GLU A 125 -8.86 9.18 -2.14
CA GLU A 125 -8.98 7.87 -1.49
C GLU A 125 -9.09 6.68 -2.45
N LEU A 126 -9.64 6.89 -3.65
CA LEU A 126 -9.91 5.85 -4.64
C LEU A 126 -8.63 5.12 -5.10
N THR A 127 -7.51 5.83 -5.15
CA THR A 127 -6.22 5.30 -5.63
C THR A 127 -5.07 5.55 -4.67
N ALA A 128 -5.39 5.89 -3.40
CA ALA A 128 -4.41 6.36 -2.43
C ALA A 128 -3.30 5.33 -2.14
N HIS A 129 -3.60 4.03 -2.07
CA HIS A 129 -2.59 2.99 -1.85
C HIS A 129 -1.71 2.70 -3.06
N ILE A 130 -2.16 3.08 -4.26
CA ILE A 130 -1.41 2.88 -5.51
C ILE A 130 -0.53 4.10 -5.76
N VAL A 131 -1.14 5.30 -5.80
CA VAL A 131 -0.41 6.54 -6.03
C VAL A 131 0.47 6.85 -4.83
N GLY A 132 -0.08 6.76 -3.62
CA GLY A 132 0.60 7.14 -2.38
C GLY A 132 0.48 8.64 -2.10
N PHE A 133 1.44 9.14 -1.34
CA PHE A 133 1.54 10.55 -1.00
C PHE A 133 2.99 10.98 -0.77
N MET A 134 3.23 12.29 -0.88
CA MET A 134 4.49 12.94 -0.54
C MET A 134 4.49 13.46 0.90
N GLY A 135 5.67 13.57 1.50
CA GLY A 135 5.87 14.20 2.80
C GLY A 135 7.28 14.76 2.96
N PRO A 136 7.63 15.25 4.16
CA PRO A 136 8.96 15.81 4.41
C PRO A 136 10.04 14.72 4.28
N LEU A 137 11.29 15.14 4.11
CA LEU A 137 12.43 14.23 4.06
C LEU A 137 12.45 13.29 5.28
N PRO A 138 12.46 11.95 5.09
CA PRO A 138 12.41 11.01 6.19
C PRO A 138 13.75 10.89 6.93
N SER A 139 14.87 11.30 6.30
CA SER A 139 16.20 11.30 6.92
C SER A 139 17.14 12.32 6.28
N GLU A 140 18.21 12.71 6.99
CA GLU A 140 19.22 13.64 6.46
C GLU A 140 20.05 13.04 5.30
N ALA A 141 20.03 11.72 5.10
CA ALA A 141 20.75 11.06 4.00
C ALA A 141 20.25 11.51 2.60
N TRP A 142 19.04 12.04 2.53
CA TRP A 142 18.49 12.62 1.29
C TRP A 142 19.23 13.88 0.83
N LEU A 143 19.89 14.59 1.75
CA LEU A 143 20.71 15.74 1.41
C LEU A 143 21.92 15.34 0.55
N ASP A 144 22.48 14.15 0.78
CA ASP A 144 23.57 13.60 -0.03
C ASP A 144 23.11 13.21 -1.45
N LEU A 145 21.81 12.99 -1.64
CA LEU A 145 21.17 12.75 -2.94
C LEU A 145 20.81 14.05 -3.68
N GLY A 146 21.13 15.22 -3.12
CA GLY A 146 20.90 16.52 -3.73
C GLY A 146 19.56 17.18 -3.37
N TYR A 147 18.82 16.60 -2.42
CA TYR A 147 17.61 17.23 -1.87
C TYR A 147 17.97 18.32 -0.85
N GLN A 148 17.03 19.25 -0.66
CA GLN A 148 17.08 20.34 0.31
C GLN A 148 16.15 20.04 1.49
N ARG A 149 16.42 20.58 2.68
CA ARG A 149 15.65 20.27 3.91
C ARG A 149 14.14 20.49 3.79
N ASN A 150 13.72 21.42 2.94
CA ASN A 150 12.31 21.76 2.74
C ASN A 150 11.68 20.98 1.57
N ASP A 151 12.45 20.12 0.90
CA ASP A 151 11.91 19.29 -0.17
C ASP A 151 10.93 18.26 0.38
N ARG A 152 9.98 17.91 -0.47
CA ARG A 152 9.07 16.80 -0.23
C ARG A 152 9.46 15.64 -1.12
N VAL A 153 9.32 14.44 -0.59
CA VAL A 153 9.59 13.18 -1.29
C VAL A 153 8.41 12.25 -1.11
N GLY A 154 8.24 11.30 -2.04
CA GLY A 154 7.26 10.23 -1.87
C GLY A 154 7.51 9.42 -0.61
N LEU A 155 6.45 9.17 0.17
CA LEU A 155 6.49 8.35 1.39
C LEU A 155 5.70 7.03 1.24
N SER A 156 4.84 6.91 0.23
CA SER A 156 4.01 5.74 -0.02
C SER A 156 3.73 5.53 -1.51
N GLY A 157 3.25 4.34 -1.87
CA GLY A 157 2.80 3.98 -3.23
C GLY A 157 3.85 4.20 -4.33
N LEU A 158 3.37 4.68 -5.48
CA LEU A 158 4.21 5.05 -6.62
C LEU A 158 5.04 6.30 -6.36
N GLU A 159 4.58 7.23 -5.52
CA GLU A 159 5.37 8.42 -5.15
C GLU A 159 6.73 8.00 -4.56
N VAL A 160 6.79 7.00 -3.67
CA VAL A 160 8.06 6.57 -3.06
C VAL A 160 8.88 5.63 -3.97
N SER A 161 8.22 4.67 -4.61
CA SER A 161 8.91 3.65 -5.42
C SER A 161 9.47 4.23 -6.73
N MET A 162 8.81 5.25 -7.29
CA MET A 162 9.20 5.92 -8.53
C MET A 162 9.78 7.31 -8.30
N GLU A 163 10.09 7.69 -7.05
CA GLU A 163 10.72 8.97 -6.68
C GLU A 163 11.92 9.33 -7.59
N PRO A 164 12.87 8.42 -7.90
CA PRO A 164 14.01 8.75 -8.78
C PRO A 164 13.60 9.15 -10.20
N LEU A 165 12.43 8.71 -10.67
CA LEU A 165 11.88 9.02 -11.98
C LEU A 165 10.99 10.28 -11.94
N LEU A 166 10.29 10.49 -10.83
CA LEU A 166 9.32 11.56 -10.62
C LEU A 166 9.97 12.90 -10.23
N ALA A 167 11.04 12.89 -9.43
CA ALA A 167 11.63 14.09 -8.83
C ALA A 167 12.26 15.04 -9.86
N GLY A 168 12.70 14.52 -11.00
CA GLY A 168 13.48 15.27 -11.99
C GLY A 168 14.84 15.70 -11.44
N LYS A 169 15.40 16.78 -11.99
CA LYS A 169 16.65 17.38 -11.49
C LYS A 169 16.50 18.87 -11.35
N LYS A 170 16.96 19.39 -10.21
CA LYS A 170 16.96 20.83 -9.94
C LYS A 170 17.91 21.57 -10.88
N GLY A 171 17.46 22.73 -11.32
CA GLY A 171 18.29 23.68 -12.04
C GLY A 171 19.12 24.54 -11.08
N GLU A 172 20.03 25.31 -11.64
CA GLU A 172 20.85 26.27 -10.91
C GLU A 172 20.74 27.67 -11.55
N ARG A 173 20.55 28.69 -10.71
CA ARG A 173 20.62 30.09 -11.12
C ARG A 173 21.44 30.88 -10.12
N GLN A 174 22.45 31.59 -10.62
CA GLN A 174 23.23 32.52 -9.81
C GLN A 174 22.63 33.92 -9.97
N ILE A 175 22.29 34.57 -8.86
CA ILE A 175 21.63 35.88 -8.84
C ILE A 175 22.49 36.90 -8.09
N ILE A 176 22.46 38.14 -8.54
CA ILE A 176 22.98 39.29 -7.79
C ILE A 176 21.82 39.84 -6.95
N GLN A 177 22.06 39.98 -5.65
CA GLN A 177 21.16 40.70 -4.76
C GLN A 177 21.81 42.00 -4.28
N ASP A 178 21.00 43.02 -4.05
CA ASP A 178 21.45 44.21 -3.32
C ASP A 178 21.50 43.96 -1.80
N TRP A 179 21.93 44.97 -1.04
CA TRP A 179 22.03 44.91 0.43
C TRP A 179 20.67 44.67 1.13
N SER A 180 19.55 44.88 0.43
CA SER A 180 18.20 44.64 0.93
C SER A 180 17.67 43.24 0.61
N GLY A 181 18.44 42.42 -0.12
CA GLY A 181 18.06 41.06 -0.56
C GLY A 181 17.20 41.04 -1.82
N ARG A 182 17.03 42.18 -2.49
CA ARG A 182 16.28 42.27 -3.76
C ARG A 182 17.17 41.78 -4.89
N GLU A 183 16.61 40.91 -5.74
CA GLU A 183 17.27 40.44 -6.96
C GLU A 183 17.44 41.61 -7.95
N VAL A 184 18.69 41.95 -8.29
CA VAL A 184 19.05 43.04 -9.21
C VAL A 184 19.54 42.54 -10.56
N GLY A 185 19.85 41.24 -10.68
CA GLY A 185 20.24 40.62 -11.94
C GLY A 185 20.66 39.17 -11.78
N GLN A 186 20.96 38.51 -12.91
CA GLN A 186 21.48 37.14 -12.96
C GLN A 186 22.96 37.15 -13.36
N VAL A 187 23.75 36.26 -12.77
CA VAL A 187 25.15 36.01 -13.13
C VAL A 187 25.28 34.68 -13.85
N GLY A 188 26.09 34.63 -14.89
CA GLY A 188 26.45 33.38 -15.56
C GLY A 188 25.28 32.71 -16.30
N VAL A 189 25.52 31.45 -16.68
CA VAL A 189 24.54 30.62 -17.38
C VAL A 189 23.67 29.93 -16.35
N SER A 190 22.35 30.08 -16.45
CA SER A 190 21.42 29.28 -15.65
C SER A 190 21.31 27.88 -16.24
N LEU A 191 21.42 26.86 -15.39
CA LEU A 191 21.05 25.49 -15.74
C LEU A 191 19.56 25.35 -15.49
N PRO A 192 18.71 25.17 -16.53
CA PRO A 192 17.29 24.95 -16.31
C PRO A 192 17.08 23.62 -15.56
N PRO A 193 16.05 23.53 -14.70
CA PRO A 193 15.64 22.24 -14.15
C PRO A 193 15.17 21.31 -15.28
N THR A 194 15.36 20.00 -15.09
CA THR A 194 14.76 18.98 -15.96
C THR A 194 13.58 18.36 -15.22
N ALA A 195 12.39 18.36 -15.83
CA ALA A 195 11.23 17.71 -15.24
C ALA A 195 11.48 16.20 -15.05
N GLY A 196 10.79 15.62 -14.06
CA GLY A 196 10.69 14.17 -13.96
C GLY A 196 9.79 13.60 -15.06
N TYR A 197 9.72 12.27 -15.13
CA TYR A 197 8.84 11.58 -16.05
C TYR A 197 7.39 11.63 -15.58
N ASN A 198 6.47 11.71 -16.53
CA ASN A 198 5.05 11.47 -16.28
C ASN A 198 4.78 9.97 -16.32
N LEU A 199 4.08 9.45 -15.32
CA LEU A 199 3.70 8.04 -15.23
C LEU A 199 2.28 7.87 -15.77
N HIS A 200 2.11 6.95 -16.70
CA HIS A 200 0.82 6.48 -17.17
C HIS A 200 0.54 5.12 -16.55
N LEU A 201 -0.58 5.00 -15.85
CA LEU A 201 -0.92 3.78 -15.11
C LEU A 201 -1.80 2.87 -15.96
N THR A 202 -1.81 1.59 -15.62
CA THR A 202 -2.70 0.58 -16.24
C THR A 202 -4.13 0.62 -15.70
N LEU A 203 -4.39 1.46 -14.70
CA LEU A 203 -5.67 1.51 -14.02
C LEU A 203 -6.78 2.05 -14.92
N ASP A 204 -7.86 1.28 -15.03
CA ASP A 204 -9.13 1.75 -15.56
C ASP A 204 -9.90 2.40 -14.41
N ILE A 205 -10.08 3.72 -14.48
CA ILE A 205 -10.70 4.48 -13.40
C ILE A 205 -12.19 4.12 -13.22
N ASP A 206 -12.90 3.81 -14.30
CA ASP A 206 -14.31 3.44 -14.23
C ASP A 206 -14.46 2.06 -13.59
N LEU A 207 -13.54 1.14 -13.92
CA LEU A 207 -13.47 -0.17 -13.26
C LEU A 207 -13.12 -0.05 -11.78
N GLN A 208 -12.15 0.79 -11.42
CA GLN A 208 -11.75 1.04 -10.03
C GLN A 208 -12.94 1.56 -9.20
N ILE A 209 -13.68 2.56 -9.72
CA ILE A 209 -14.89 3.10 -9.09
C ILE A 209 -15.94 1.99 -8.94
N LYS A 210 -16.22 1.26 -10.02
CA LYS A 210 -17.24 0.22 -10.00
C LYS A 210 -16.90 -0.90 -9.02
N ALA A 211 -15.64 -1.32 -8.96
CA ALA A 211 -15.16 -2.32 -8.03
C ALA A 211 -15.33 -1.86 -6.57
N GLN A 212 -14.97 -0.62 -6.27
CA GLN A 212 -15.12 -0.05 -4.92
C GLN A 212 -16.59 0.11 -4.50
N GLU A 213 -17.46 0.52 -5.41
CA GLU A 213 -18.90 0.57 -5.17
C GLU A 213 -19.48 -0.81 -4.84
N ILE A 214 -19.15 -1.82 -5.64
CA ILE A 214 -19.61 -3.19 -5.44
C ILE A 214 -19.10 -3.73 -4.10
N LEU A 215 -17.81 -3.52 -3.81
CA LEU A 215 -17.18 -3.98 -2.57
C LEU A 215 -17.82 -3.34 -1.34
N SER A 216 -17.95 -2.01 -1.35
CA SER A 216 -18.57 -1.25 -0.25
C SER A 216 -20.02 -1.70 0.00
N ARG A 217 -20.80 -1.86 -1.07
CA ARG A 217 -22.19 -2.35 -0.97
C ARG A 217 -22.24 -3.76 -0.40
N THR A 218 -21.39 -4.67 -0.87
CA THR A 218 -21.34 -6.04 -0.35
C THR A 218 -20.91 -6.09 1.12
N MET A 219 -19.95 -5.26 1.53
CA MET A 219 -19.58 -5.14 2.95
C MET A 219 -20.77 -4.68 3.79
N GLU A 220 -21.53 -3.68 3.33
CA GLU A 220 -22.73 -3.20 4.02
C GLU A 220 -23.84 -4.25 4.09
N GLU A 221 -24.11 -4.96 2.99
CA GLU A 221 -25.08 -6.05 2.94
C GLU A 221 -24.74 -7.16 3.96
N ILE A 222 -23.46 -7.55 4.04
CA ILE A 222 -23.01 -8.58 4.98
C ILE A 222 -23.07 -8.08 6.43
N ARG A 223 -22.69 -6.82 6.71
CA ARG A 223 -22.82 -6.22 8.05
C ARG A 223 -24.26 -6.19 8.54
N ASN A 224 -25.23 -6.08 7.64
CA ASN A 224 -26.65 -6.06 7.97
C ASN A 224 -27.28 -7.46 8.13
N TYR A 225 -26.54 -8.52 7.84
CA TYR A 225 -27.04 -9.89 7.96
C TYR A 225 -26.57 -10.55 9.25
N ALA A 226 -27.52 -10.84 10.15
CA ALA A 226 -27.25 -11.56 11.38
C ALA A 226 -26.92 -13.03 11.07
N ILE A 227 -25.79 -13.50 11.58
CA ILE A 227 -25.43 -14.92 11.55
C ILE A 227 -25.82 -15.51 12.90
N VAL A 228 -26.57 -16.60 12.86
CA VAL A 228 -26.89 -17.34 14.07
C VAL A 228 -25.76 -18.33 14.30
N ASP A 229 -24.97 -18.12 15.35
CA ASP A 229 -23.99 -19.08 15.79
C ASP A 229 -24.70 -20.40 16.11
N PHE A 230 -24.25 -21.46 15.46
CA PHE A 230 -24.94 -22.74 15.51
C PHE A 230 -24.90 -23.37 16.91
N PHE A 231 -23.82 -23.17 17.67
CA PHE A 231 -23.61 -23.82 18.96
C PHE A 231 -24.27 -23.09 20.13
N THR A 232 -24.33 -21.76 20.06
CA THR A 232 -24.84 -20.89 21.11
C THR A 232 -26.24 -20.35 20.80
N GLY A 233 -26.68 -20.44 19.53
CA GLY A 233 -27.94 -19.87 19.06
C GLY A 233 -27.98 -18.34 19.06
N ARG A 234 -26.83 -17.69 19.28
CA ARG A 234 -26.73 -16.22 19.34
C ARG A 234 -26.67 -15.64 17.94
N SER A 235 -27.42 -14.57 17.71
CA SER A 235 -27.30 -13.77 16.51
C SER A 235 -26.15 -12.79 16.68
N GLU A 236 -25.14 -12.91 15.82
CA GLU A 236 -23.99 -12.02 15.76
C GLU A 236 -23.94 -11.36 14.38
N TYR A 237 -23.64 -10.06 14.36
CA TYR A 237 -23.39 -9.32 13.13
C TYR A 237 -21.89 -9.34 12.88
N ARG A 238 -21.49 -9.57 11.63
CA ARG A 238 -20.08 -9.53 11.26
C ARG A 238 -19.61 -8.09 11.19
N GLU A 239 -18.52 -7.79 11.88
CA GLU A 239 -17.75 -6.58 11.65
C GLU A 239 -16.84 -6.85 10.44
N ILE A 240 -17.12 -6.14 9.33
CA ILE A 240 -16.31 -6.21 8.12
C ILE A 240 -15.84 -4.80 7.84
N GLU A 241 -14.60 -4.56 8.20
CA GLU A 241 -13.95 -3.25 8.04
C GLU A 241 -12.79 -3.31 7.03
N LEU A 242 -12.33 -4.53 6.69
CA LEU A 242 -11.26 -4.76 5.73
C LEU A 242 -11.77 -5.56 4.53
N ALA A 243 -11.51 -5.04 3.33
CA ALA A 243 -11.74 -5.78 2.10
C ALA A 243 -10.84 -5.27 0.96
N THR A 244 -10.57 -6.13 -0.02
CA THR A 244 -9.75 -5.78 -1.18
C THR A 244 -10.18 -6.54 -2.42
N VAL A 245 -9.99 -5.90 -3.57
CA VAL A 245 -10.27 -6.47 -4.90
C VAL A 245 -9.11 -6.15 -5.81
N VAL A 246 -8.66 -7.14 -6.57
CA VAL A 246 -7.67 -6.99 -7.63
C VAL A 246 -8.28 -7.49 -8.93
N ALA A 247 -8.28 -6.65 -9.96
CA ALA A 247 -8.62 -7.03 -11.32
C ALA A 247 -7.37 -6.90 -12.18
N MET A 248 -7.00 -7.98 -12.88
CA MET A 248 -5.81 -8.03 -13.71
C MET A 248 -6.11 -8.61 -15.08
N ASN A 249 -5.39 -8.13 -16.10
CA ASN A 249 -5.39 -8.72 -17.42
C ASN A 249 -4.49 -9.97 -17.40
N PRO A 250 -5.02 -11.18 -17.62
CA PRO A 250 -4.23 -12.40 -17.54
C PRO A 250 -3.23 -12.55 -18.70
N GLN A 251 -3.42 -11.84 -19.81
CA GLN A 251 -2.53 -11.95 -20.98
C GLN A 251 -1.30 -11.05 -20.88
N THR A 252 -1.38 -10.01 -20.05
CA THR A 252 -0.30 -9.04 -19.90
C THR A 252 0.25 -9.03 -18.47
N GLY A 253 -0.58 -9.16 -17.44
CA GLY A 253 -0.21 -8.91 -16.04
C GLY A 253 -0.55 -7.49 -15.58
N GLU A 254 -1.14 -6.66 -16.44
CA GLU A 254 -1.57 -5.32 -16.08
C GLU A 254 -2.68 -5.34 -15.05
N VAL A 255 -2.54 -4.53 -14.00
CA VAL A 255 -3.54 -4.35 -12.95
C VAL A 255 -4.49 -3.25 -13.38
N LEU A 256 -5.74 -3.60 -13.65
CA LEU A 256 -6.76 -2.68 -14.13
C LEU A 256 -7.51 -2.02 -12.97
N ALA A 257 -7.64 -2.72 -11.85
CA ALA A 257 -8.17 -2.16 -10.61
C ALA A 257 -7.54 -2.84 -9.39
N MET A 258 -7.27 -2.05 -8.35
CA MET A 258 -6.78 -2.51 -7.05
C MET A 258 -7.43 -1.67 -5.96
N VAL A 259 -8.52 -2.20 -5.41
CA VAL A 259 -9.31 -1.52 -4.37
C VAL A 259 -8.88 -2.03 -3.01
N ASN A 260 -8.81 -1.12 -2.05
CA ASN A 260 -8.42 -1.41 -0.69
C ASN A 260 -9.27 -0.61 0.31
N ILE A 261 -9.90 -1.32 1.24
CA ILE A 261 -10.73 -0.75 2.29
C ILE A 261 -10.20 -1.30 3.62
N PRO A 262 -9.94 -0.45 4.63
CA PRO A 262 -10.12 1.01 4.63
C PRO A 262 -9.05 1.74 3.79
N SER A 263 -9.39 2.95 3.31
CA SER A 263 -8.49 3.86 2.59
C SER A 263 -8.20 5.13 3.38
N PHE A 264 -7.41 6.03 2.78
CA PHE A 264 -7.05 7.33 3.33
C PHE A 264 -7.03 8.40 2.24
N ASP A 265 -7.29 9.67 2.57
CA ASP A 265 -7.23 10.77 1.62
C ASP A 265 -5.80 11.32 1.56
N ASN A 266 -5.12 11.03 0.45
CA ASN A 266 -3.77 11.49 0.20
C ASN A 266 -3.66 13.01 -0.03
N ASN A 267 -4.75 13.71 -0.39
CA ASN A 267 -4.72 15.18 -0.49
C ASN A 267 -4.45 15.85 0.86
N LEU A 268 -4.79 15.19 1.97
CA LEU A 268 -4.50 15.71 3.30
C LEU A 268 -3.00 15.76 3.60
N PHE A 269 -2.17 15.00 2.86
CA PHE A 269 -0.71 15.02 2.97
C PHE A 269 -0.03 15.88 1.89
N ALA A 270 -0.79 16.58 1.04
CA ALA A 270 -0.23 17.40 -0.04
C ALA A 270 0.70 18.53 0.46
N THR A 271 0.34 19.15 1.59
CA THR A 271 1.02 20.35 2.13
C THR A 271 1.66 20.10 3.49
N GLU A 272 0.94 19.67 4.50
CA GLU A 272 1.49 19.33 5.82
C GLU A 272 0.86 18.01 6.26
N ILE A 273 1.58 17.22 7.05
CA ILE A 273 1.03 15.98 7.59
C ILE A 273 0.15 16.35 8.79
N PRO A 274 -1.19 16.20 8.72
CA PRO A 274 -2.04 16.54 9.86
C PRO A 274 -1.83 15.46 10.93
N VAL A 275 -1.18 15.82 12.03
CA VAL A 275 -0.69 14.87 13.04
C VAL A 275 -1.83 14.02 13.60
N GLU A 276 -2.98 14.61 13.94
CA GLU A 276 -4.13 13.87 14.46
C GLU A 276 -4.68 12.87 13.46
N TYR A 277 -4.82 13.25 12.19
CA TYR A 277 -5.28 12.36 11.12
C TYR A 277 -4.30 11.20 10.92
N TYR A 278 -3.01 11.51 10.79
CA TYR A 278 -1.95 10.52 10.61
C TYR A 278 -1.89 9.52 11.77
N LEU A 279 -1.90 10.01 13.02
CA LEU A 279 -1.92 9.16 14.21
C LEU A 279 -3.22 8.35 14.33
N GLY A 280 -4.35 8.90 13.88
CA GLY A 280 -5.63 8.19 13.82
C GLY A 280 -5.56 6.99 12.88
N LEU A 281 -4.97 7.16 11.70
CA LEU A 281 -4.76 6.06 10.76
C LEU A 281 -3.76 5.02 11.30
N LEU A 282 -2.68 5.44 11.95
CA LEU A 282 -1.70 4.50 12.54
C LEU A 282 -2.25 3.67 13.71
N ARG A 283 -3.23 4.22 14.46
CA ARG A 283 -3.86 3.53 15.60
C ARG A 283 -5.07 2.68 15.21
N ASN A 284 -5.43 2.68 13.92
CA ASN A 284 -6.55 1.91 13.43
C ASN A 284 -6.14 0.44 13.29
N ASP A 285 -6.88 -0.46 13.93
CA ASP A 285 -6.62 -1.91 13.96
C ASP A 285 -6.66 -2.57 12.57
N TYR A 286 -7.25 -1.91 11.57
CA TYR A 286 -7.35 -2.37 10.18
C TYR A 286 -6.26 -1.80 9.26
N GLU A 287 -5.27 -1.10 9.83
CA GLU A 287 -4.06 -0.63 9.15
C GLU A 287 -4.31 0.06 7.79
N PRO A 288 -5.02 1.21 7.72
CA PRO A 288 -5.39 1.86 6.46
C PRO A 288 -4.21 2.27 5.55
N PHE A 289 -3.01 2.46 6.10
CA PHE A 289 -1.82 2.73 5.28
C PHE A 289 -1.28 1.50 4.56
N LEU A 290 -1.60 0.29 5.05
CA LEU A 290 -1.13 -0.94 4.45
C LEU A 290 -1.92 -1.21 3.17
N ASN A 291 -1.22 -1.48 2.08
CA ASN A 291 -1.86 -2.01 0.89
C ASN A 291 -2.12 -3.51 1.05
N HIS A 292 -3.20 -3.85 1.74
CA HIS A 292 -3.75 -5.22 1.89
C HIS A 292 -3.79 -6.07 0.61
N ALA A 293 -3.87 -5.49 -0.59
CA ALA A 293 -3.84 -6.25 -1.84
C ALA A 293 -2.49 -6.94 -2.09
N ILE A 294 -1.39 -6.31 -1.70
CA ILE A 294 -0.01 -6.79 -1.96
C ILE A 294 0.76 -7.14 -0.69
N ALA A 295 0.33 -6.65 0.47
CA ALA A 295 1.02 -6.82 1.73
C ALA A 295 0.21 -7.63 2.76
N GLY A 296 -1.12 -7.64 2.64
CA GLY A 296 -2.00 -8.42 3.50
C GLY A 296 -1.83 -9.91 3.24
N GLN A 297 -1.51 -10.67 4.28
CA GLN A 297 -1.25 -12.11 4.18
C GLN A 297 -2.37 -12.89 4.85
N TYR A 298 -3.08 -13.70 4.06
CA TYR A 298 -4.25 -14.46 4.52
C TYR A 298 -4.11 -15.94 4.10
N PRO A 299 -4.69 -16.88 4.83
CA PRO A 299 -4.80 -18.27 4.39
C PRO A 299 -5.60 -18.37 3.07
N PRO A 300 -4.99 -18.82 1.95
CA PRO A 300 -5.64 -18.82 0.65
C PRO A 300 -6.44 -20.10 0.41
N ALA A 301 -7.71 -20.14 0.82
CA ALA A 301 -8.61 -21.25 0.47
C ALA A 301 -8.64 -21.65 -1.03
N PRO A 302 -8.47 -20.72 -2.01
CA PRO A 302 -8.36 -21.05 -3.43
C PRO A 302 -7.13 -21.91 -3.81
N HIS A 303 -6.16 -22.13 -2.91
CA HIS A 303 -4.98 -22.96 -3.12
C HIS A 303 -5.28 -24.40 -3.59
N LYS A 304 -6.52 -24.88 -3.36
CA LYS A 304 -7.05 -26.12 -3.94
C LYS A 304 -6.82 -26.24 -5.46
N VAL A 305 -6.81 -25.13 -6.19
CA VAL A 305 -6.47 -25.07 -7.62
C VAL A 305 -5.06 -25.60 -7.86
N VAL A 306 -4.08 -25.10 -7.10
CA VAL A 306 -2.68 -25.55 -7.15
C VAL A 306 -2.58 -27.01 -6.75
N THR A 307 -3.27 -27.41 -5.68
CA THR A 307 -3.26 -28.78 -5.17
C THR A 307 -3.72 -29.79 -6.22
N VAL A 308 -4.81 -29.49 -6.95
CA VAL A 308 -5.31 -30.35 -8.02
C VAL A 308 -4.36 -30.34 -9.22
N ALA A 309 -3.91 -29.16 -9.66
CA ALA A 309 -2.97 -29.04 -10.77
C ALA A 309 -1.70 -29.88 -10.55
N ALA A 310 -1.10 -29.76 -9.37
CA ALA A 310 0.08 -30.52 -8.95
C ALA A 310 -0.20 -32.03 -8.92
N ALA A 311 -1.31 -32.45 -8.31
CA ALA A 311 -1.64 -33.86 -8.18
C ALA A 311 -1.86 -34.55 -9.54
N LEU A 312 -2.44 -33.84 -10.51
CA LEU A 312 -2.65 -34.35 -11.86
C LEU A 312 -1.33 -34.42 -12.65
N GLN A 313 -0.51 -33.37 -12.59
CA GLN A 313 0.81 -33.33 -13.23
C GLN A 313 1.74 -34.44 -12.72
N GLU A 314 1.75 -34.66 -11.41
CA GLU A 314 2.55 -35.69 -10.75
C GLU A 314 1.99 -37.12 -10.88
N GLY A 315 0.85 -37.26 -11.58
CA GLY A 315 0.17 -38.54 -11.78
C GLY A 315 -0.27 -39.20 -10.47
N ILE A 316 -0.55 -38.42 -9.42
CA ILE A 316 -1.06 -38.92 -8.13
C ILE A 316 -2.43 -39.57 -8.33
N VAL A 317 -3.25 -38.95 -9.16
CA VAL A 317 -4.62 -39.37 -9.45
C VAL A 317 -4.95 -39.03 -10.89
N ALA A 318 -5.74 -39.88 -11.56
CA ALA A 318 -6.29 -39.54 -12.87
C ALA A 318 -7.47 -38.56 -12.71
N PRO A 319 -7.70 -37.61 -13.64
CA PRO A 319 -8.77 -36.62 -13.52
C PRO A 319 -10.17 -37.21 -13.26
N THR A 320 -10.44 -38.39 -13.83
CA THR A 320 -11.73 -39.08 -13.74
C THR A 320 -11.79 -40.12 -12.62
N ARG A 321 -10.70 -40.36 -11.88
CA ARG A 321 -10.69 -41.35 -10.79
C ARG A 321 -11.53 -40.84 -9.62
N LEU A 322 -12.56 -41.63 -9.27
CA LEU A 322 -13.42 -41.37 -8.13
C LEU A 322 -12.73 -41.83 -6.84
N LEU A 323 -12.74 -40.94 -5.84
CA LEU A 323 -12.34 -41.18 -4.46
C LEU A 323 -13.53 -40.94 -3.55
N GLU A 324 -13.67 -41.70 -2.48
CA GLU A 324 -14.76 -41.54 -1.52
C GLU A 324 -14.49 -40.36 -0.58
N ALA A 325 -15.41 -39.42 -0.46
CA ALA A 325 -15.36 -38.33 0.51
C ALA A 325 -16.47 -38.53 1.55
N PRO A 326 -16.20 -39.31 2.63
CA PRO A 326 -17.19 -39.61 3.66
C PRO A 326 -17.45 -38.39 4.57
N GLU A 327 -18.47 -38.47 5.44
CA GLU A 327 -18.78 -37.39 6.40
C GLU A 327 -17.64 -37.13 7.41
N ARG A 328 -16.90 -38.17 7.79
CA ARG A 328 -15.81 -38.07 8.76
C ARG A 328 -14.59 -38.77 8.20
N PHE A 329 -13.48 -38.05 8.09
CA PHE A 329 -12.22 -38.58 7.62
C PHE A 329 -11.25 -38.74 8.79
N TRP A 330 -11.07 -39.97 9.24
CA TRP A 330 -10.13 -40.29 10.32
C TRP A 330 -8.78 -40.65 9.74
N TRP A 331 -7.74 -39.94 10.16
CA TRP A 331 -6.38 -40.25 9.76
C TRP A 331 -5.44 -40.34 10.96
N ARG A 332 -4.49 -41.28 10.88
CA ARG A 332 -3.42 -41.38 11.88
C ARG A 332 -2.28 -40.47 11.45
N THR A 333 -2.17 -39.32 12.10
CA THR A 333 -1.04 -38.42 11.89
C THR A 333 0.22 -39.11 12.40
N SER A 334 1.12 -39.44 11.49
CA SER A 334 2.41 -40.06 11.78
C SER A 334 3.48 -38.96 11.70
N LEU A 335 4.33 -38.82 12.72
CA LEU A 335 5.41 -37.82 12.73
C LEU A 335 6.63 -38.34 11.93
N PRO A 336 7.22 -39.50 12.27
CA PRO A 336 8.08 -40.31 11.38
C PRO A 336 7.33 -41.53 10.79
N PRO A 337 7.79 -42.15 9.68
CA PRO A 337 7.13 -43.29 9.00
C PRO A 337 6.77 -44.51 9.89
N ASN A 338 7.38 -44.61 11.08
CA ASN A 338 7.20 -45.71 12.03
C ASN A 338 6.41 -45.31 13.30
N ASP A 339 5.86 -44.10 13.40
CA ASP A 339 5.01 -43.71 14.52
C ASP A 339 3.59 -44.24 14.32
N PRO A 340 3.03 -45.02 15.27
CA PRO A 340 1.67 -45.54 15.19
C PRO A 340 0.59 -44.43 15.09
N GLY A 341 0.96 -43.19 15.42
CA GLY A 341 0.16 -41.98 15.23
C GLY A 341 -1.07 -41.91 16.13
N ARG A 342 -1.53 -40.69 16.42
CA ARG A 342 -2.87 -40.48 17.01
C ARG A 342 -3.87 -40.30 15.87
N ALA A 343 -4.98 -41.02 15.94
CA ALA A 343 -6.08 -40.82 15.01
C ALA A 343 -6.70 -39.45 15.28
N GLN A 344 -6.63 -38.57 14.29
CA GLN A 344 -7.25 -37.26 14.29
C GLN A 344 -8.35 -37.24 13.25
N GLU A 345 -9.42 -36.51 13.56
CA GLU A 345 -10.50 -36.27 12.63
C GLU A 345 -10.16 -35.06 11.77
N PHE A 346 -10.28 -35.23 10.46
CA PHE A 346 -10.38 -34.14 9.50
C PHE A 346 -11.78 -34.17 8.90
N VAL A 347 -12.33 -32.98 8.66
CA VAL A 347 -13.69 -32.80 8.18
C VAL A 347 -13.68 -32.01 6.89
N CYS A 348 -14.74 -32.19 6.10
CA CYS A 348 -15.07 -31.31 5.00
C CYS A 348 -16.09 -30.27 5.48
N TRP A 349 -16.09 -29.08 4.86
CA TRP A 349 -17.06 -28.01 5.17
C TRP A 349 -18.52 -28.49 5.08
N ILE A 350 -18.84 -29.42 4.16
CA ILE A 350 -20.20 -29.96 3.99
C ILE A 350 -20.63 -30.88 5.15
N SER A 351 -19.68 -31.40 5.90
CA SER A 351 -19.94 -32.25 7.06
C SER A 351 -20.21 -31.42 8.33
N LEU A 352 -19.96 -30.11 8.26
CA LEU A 352 -20.26 -29.16 9.31
C LEU A 352 -21.70 -28.62 9.20
N PRO A 353 -22.24 -28.03 10.27
CA PRO A 353 -23.54 -27.37 10.23
C PRO A 353 -23.58 -26.28 9.15
N PRO A 354 -24.72 -26.08 8.46
CA PRO A 354 -26.01 -26.75 8.66
C PRO A 354 -26.18 -28.05 7.84
N ASN A 355 -25.16 -28.46 7.08
CA ASN A 355 -25.33 -29.45 6.01
C ASN A 355 -25.33 -30.89 6.51
N PHE A 356 -24.42 -31.25 7.43
CA PHE A 356 -24.29 -32.61 7.97
C PHE A 356 -24.28 -33.71 6.89
N SER A 357 -23.54 -33.47 5.81
CA SER A 357 -23.53 -34.33 4.63
C SER A 357 -22.11 -34.70 4.21
N SER A 358 -22.00 -35.41 3.09
CA SER A 358 -20.75 -35.81 2.47
C SER A 358 -20.83 -35.61 0.96
N HIS A 359 -19.67 -35.46 0.31
CA HIS A 359 -19.61 -35.32 -1.14
C HIS A 359 -19.70 -36.68 -1.87
N GLY A 360 -19.67 -37.81 -1.15
CA GLY A 360 -19.75 -39.14 -1.75
C GLY A 360 -18.55 -39.43 -2.65
N LEU A 361 -18.77 -40.01 -3.83
CA LEU A 361 -17.68 -40.27 -4.78
C LEU A 361 -17.35 -39.01 -5.58
N VAL A 362 -16.10 -38.56 -5.46
CA VAL A 362 -15.59 -37.32 -6.07
C VAL A 362 -14.36 -37.60 -6.92
N ASN A 363 -14.31 -37.03 -8.12
CA ASN A 363 -13.11 -36.99 -8.96
C ASN A 363 -12.47 -35.59 -8.90
N ALA A 364 -11.45 -35.32 -9.73
CA ALA A 364 -10.74 -34.03 -9.67
C ALA A 364 -11.68 -32.84 -9.92
N TYR A 365 -12.51 -32.94 -10.96
CA TYR A 365 -13.50 -31.93 -11.33
C TYR A 365 -14.50 -31.66 -10.19
N ILE A 366 -15.19 -32.71 -9.71
CA ILE A 366 -16.18 -32.56 -8.63
C ILE A 366 -15.51 -32.07 -7.34
N GLY A 367 -14.29 -32.54 -7.08
CA GLY A 367 -13.51 -32.16 -5.91
C GLY A 367 -13.19 -30.68 -5.88
N LEU A 368 -12.81 -30.08 -7.01
CA LEU A 368 -12.52 -28.66 -7.10
C LEU A 368 -13.81 -27.82 -7.22
N ALA A 369 -14.75 -28.20 -8.09
CA ALA A 369 -16.06 -27.54 -8.24
C ALA A 369 -16.90 -27.48 -6.96
N GLN A 370 -16.85 -28.51 -6.11
CA GLN A 370 -17.55 -28.53 -4.80
C GLN A 370 -16.65 -28.19 -3.62
N SER A 371 -15.40 -27.77 -3.88
CA SER A 371 -14.44 -27.41 -2.85
C SER A 371 -14.27 -28.52 -1.78
N CYS A 372 -14.19 -29.79 -2.19
CA CYS A 372 -14.15 -30.95 -1.31
C CYS A 372 -12.79 -31.07 -0.60
N ASP A 373 -12.75 -30.76 0.70
CA ASP A 373 -11.52 -30.79 1.50
C ASP A 373 -10.93 -32.21 1.58
N ILE A 374 -11.77 -33.24 1.74
CA ILE A 374 -11.31 -34.63 1.87
C ILE A 374 -10.61 -35.10 0.60
N TYR A 375 -11.08 -34.70 -0.57
CA TYR A 375 -10.39 -35.00 -1.83
C TYR A 375 -8.97 -34.40 -1.81
N MET A 376 -8.85 -33.13 -1.41
CA MET A 376 -7.57 -32.41 -1.33
C MET A 376 -6.62 -33.06 -0.32
N TYR A 377 -7.12 -33.46 0.86
CA TYR A 377 -6.35 -34.19 1.86
C TYR A 377 -5.75 -35.46 1.25
N LYS A 378 -6.57 -36.28 0.59
CA LYS A 378 -6.13 -37.57 0.02
C LYS A 378 -5.06 -37.40 -1.04
N ILE A 379 -5.22 -36.45 -1.98
CA ILE A 379 -4.25 -36.25 -3.06
C ILE A 379 -2.94 -35.60 -2.57
N ALA A 380 -3.01 -34.77 -1.51
CA ALA A 380 -1.83 -34.13 -0.95
C ALA A 380 -1.06 -35.02 0.03
N GLY A 381 -1.68 -35.44 1.13
CA GLY A 381 -1.02 -36.22 2.18
C GLY A 381 -1.13 -37.74 2.02
N GLY A 382 -1.93 -38.22 1.06
CA GLY A 382 -2.09 -39.64 0.76
C GLY A 382 -3.24 -40.32 1.50
N TYR A 383 -3.65 -41.48 1.01
CA TYR A 383 -4.67 -42.32 1.63
C TYR A 383 -4.52 -43.78 1.21
N ALA A 384 -3.88 -44.57 2.09
CA ALA A 384 -3.54 -45.97 1.82
C ALA A 384 -4.75 -46.87 1.46
N PRO A 385 -5.94 -46.74 2.09
CA PRO A 385 -7.09 -47.59 1.74
C PRO A 385 -7.57 -47.46 0.28
N GLU A 386 -7.32 -46.33 -0.38
CA GLU A 386 -7.63 -46.13 -1.80
C GLU A 386 -6.38 -46.15 -2.71
N ASN A 387 -5.25 -46.56 -2.14
CA ASN A 387 -3.95 -46.64 -2.80
C ASN A 387 -3.46 -45.29 -3.35
N ILE A 388 -3.67 -44.20 -2.59
CA ILE A 388 -3.17 -42.87 -2.93
C ILE A 388 -1.90 -42.58 -2.13
N ARG A 389 -0.79 -42.33 -2.84
CA ARG A 389 0.52 -42.08 -2.22
C ARG A 389 0.65 -40.70 -1.58
N GLY A 390 -0.11 -39.72 -2.04
CA GLY A 390 0.07 -38.31 -1.70
C GLY A 390 1.27 -37.69 -2.42
N MET A 391 1.18 -36.43 -2.83
CA MET A 391 2.33 -35.69 -3.38
C MET A 391 3.26 -35.13 -2.30
N GLY A 392 2.74 -34.82 -1.10
CA GLY A 392 3.45 -34.17 0.01
C GLY A 392 3.76 -32.68 -0.21
N MET A 393 4.10 -31.99 0.89
CA MET A 393 4.32 -30.54 0.88
C MET A 393 5.47 -30.08 0.00
N ASP A 394 6.59 -30.81 -0.07
CA ASP A 394 7.75 -30.37 -0.85
C ASP A 394 7.40 -30.23 -2.35
N THR A 395 6.61 -31.18 -2.87
CA THR A 395 6.06 -31.11 -4.23
C THR A 395 5.06 -29.97 -4.36
N LEU A 396 4.11 -29.88 -3.42
CA LEU A 396 3.09 -28.83 -3.41
C LEU A 396 3.69 -27.41 -3.37
N GLN A 397 4.81 -27.23 -2.67
CA GLN A 397 5.55 -25.96 -2.63
C GLN A 397 6.10 -25.58 -4.01
N ILE A 398 6.69 -26.53 -4.74
CA ILE A 398 7.22 -26.27 -6.09
C ILE A 398 6.12 -25.71 -7.00
N TYR A 399 4.97 -26.40 -7.06
CA TYR A 399 3.84 -25.93 -7.87
C TYR A 399 3.28 -24.60 -7.35
N SER A 400 3.13 -24.43 -6.02
CA SER A 400 2.66 -23.15 -5.46
C SER A 400 3.54 -21.97 -5.89
N ASN A 401 4.86 -22.16 -5.91
CA ASN A 401 5.81 -21.15 -6.37
C ASN A 401 5.67 -20.87 -7.87
N GLN A 402 5.45 -21.91 -8.69
CA GLN A 402 5.21 -21.76 -10.13
C GLN A 402 3.90 -20.99 -10.41
N PHE A 403 2.88 -21.12 -9.55
CA PHE A 403 1.65 -20.31 -9.57
C PHE A 403 1.83 -18.89 -9.00
N GLY A 404 3.05 -18.49 -8.62
CA GLY A 404 3.34 -17.18 -8.07
C GLY A 404 3.05 -17.03 -6.58
N MET A 405 2.84 -18.10 -5.82
CA MET A 405 2.69 -17.99 -4.37
C MET A 405 4.04 -18.11 -3.65
N GLY A 406 4.15 -17.57 -2.42
CA GLY A 406 5.33 -17.77 -1.58
C GLY A 406 6.57 -16.95 -1.96
N ARG A 407 6.42 -15.95 -2.83
CA ARG A 407 7.50 -15.03 -3.25
C ARG A 407 6.98 -13.63 -3.59
N LEU A 408 7.88 -12.67 -3.69
CA LEU A 408 7.59 -11.35 -4.25
C LEU A 408 7.30 -11.48 -5.75
N GLN A 409 6.24 -10.81 -6.22
CA GLN A 409 5.83 -10.82 -7.62
C GLN A 409 6.49 -9.68 -8.40
N GLY A 410 7.02 -8.68 -7.69
CA GLY A 410 7.75 -7.58 -8.27
C GLY A 410 6.85 -6.49 -8.84
N ILE A 411 5.63 -6.34 -8.33
CA ILE A 411 4.83 -5.14 -8.64
C ILE A 411 5.61 -3.87 -8.27
N GLU A 412 5.39 -2.77 -8.97
CA GLU A 412 6.13 -1.51 -8.77
C GLU A 412 5.76 -0.76 -7.49
N LEU A 413 5.08 -1.41 -6.54
CA LEU A 413 4.64 -0.84 -5.27
C LEU A 413 5.55 -1.31 -4.13
N PRO A 414 5.81 -0.45 -3.14
CA PRO A 414 6.65 -0.80 -2.00
C PRO A 414 5.93 -1.78 -1.06
N LEU A 415 6.70 -2.44 -0.19
CA LEU A 415 6.20 -3.28 0.89
C LEU A 415 5.35 -4.49 0.44
N GLU A 416 5.60 -4.99 -0.78
CA GLU A 416 5.05 -6.27 -1.21
C GLU A 416 5.46 -7.39 -0.23
N ALA A 417 4.49 -8.22 0.18
CA ALA A 417 4.74 -9.37 1.03
C ALA A 417 4.90 -10.65 0.19
N PRO A 418 5.85 -11.53 0.54
CA PRO A 418 6.05 -12.78 -0.19
C PRO A 418 4.98 -13.85 0.13
N GLY A 419 4.14 -13.65 1.15
CA GLY A 419 3.32 -14.74 1.69
C GLY A 419 4.18 -15.80 2.38
N ASN A 420 3.62 -16.98 2.59
CA ASN A 420 4.33 -18.12 3.14
C ASN A 420 3.82 -19.42 2.50
N ILE A 421 4.66 -20.07 1.70
CA ILE A 421 4.45 -21.45 1.28
C ILE A 421 5.52 -22.29 1.98
N PRO A 422 5.18 -22.99 3.07
CA PRO A 422 6.15 -23.68 3.91
C PRO A 422 6.68 -24.95 3.22
N ASN A 423 7.74 -25.51 3.79
CA ASN A 423 8.16 -26.89 3.52
C ASN A 423 8.62 -27.55 4.82
N ARG A 424 9.11 -28.79 4.71
CA ARG A 424 9.57 -29.54 5.89
C ARG A 424 10.68 -28.84 6.65
N GLN A 425 11.64 -28.25 5.92
CA GLN A 425 12.75 -27.51 6.51
C GLN A 425 12.27 -26.25 7.23
N TRP A 426 11.32 -25.52 6.64
CA TRP A 426 10.73 -24.32 7.22
C TRP A 426 10.11 -24.61 8.59
N LYS A 427 9.31 -25.68 8.73
CA LYS A 427 8.67 -26.02 10.01
C LYS A 427 9.71 -26.40 11.07
N GLN A 428 10.74 -27.17 10.66
CA GLN A 428 11.82 -27.56 11.56
C GLN A 428 12.60 -26.35 12.07
N LEU A 429 12.86 -25.35 11.23
CA LEU A 429 13.58 -24.14 11.64
C LEU A 429 12.76 -23.20 12.53
N ASN A 430 11.46 -23.05 12.25
CA ASN A 430 10.60 -22.09 12.96
C ASN A 430 10.00 -22.67 14.25
N PHE A 431 9.70 -23.97 14.29
CA PHE A 431 9.00 -24.60 15.41
C PHE A 431 9.79 -25.72 16.09
N GLY A 432 10.90 -26.18 15.51
CA GLY A 432 11.66 -27.32 16.05
C GLY A 432 10.93 -28.67 15.90
N GLU A 433 9.89 -28.71 15.05
CA GLU A 433 9.03 -29.89 14.85
C GLU A 433 9.19 -30.49 13.44
N PRO A 434 9.12 -31.82 13.30
CA PRO A 434 9.06 -32.45 11.99
C PRO A 434 7.70 -32.16 11.31
N TRP A 435 7.70 -32.22 9.98
CA TRP A 435 6.48 -32.14 9.18
C TRP A 435 5.69 -33.45 9.24
N SER A 436 4.39 -33.35 9.44
CA SER A 436 3.46 -34.46 9.57
C SER A 436 2.49 -34.53 8.40
N THR A 437 1.83 -35.67 8.19
CA THR A 437 0.78 -35.79 7.16
C THR A 437 -0.40 -34.85 7.40
N GLY A 438 -0.68 -34.49 8.66
CA GLY A 438 -1.72 -33.51 8.98
C GLY A 438 -1.36 -32.09 8.50
N ASP A 439 -0.06 -31.77 8.43
CA ASP A 439 0.40 -30.52 7.83
C ASP A 439 0.19 -30.53 6.31
N ASP A 440 0.43 -31.67 5.63
CA ASP A 440 0.11 -31.83 4.20
C ASP A 440 -1.38 -31.61 3.93
N TYR A 441 -2.27 -32.12 4.78
CA TYR A 441 -3.72 -31.96 4.62
C TYR A 441 -4.17 -30.51 4.78
N ASN A 442 -3.68 -29.80 5.81
CA ASN A 442 -4.00 -28.38 5.98
C ASN A 442 -3.44 -27.55 4.83
N ALA A 443 -2.21 -27.83 4.40
CA ALA A 443 -1.59 -27.18 3.27
C ALA A 443 -2.41 -27.37 1.97
N ALA A 444 -2.94 -28.57 1.71
CA ALA A 444 -3.71 -28.89 0.51
C ALA A 444 -4.93 -28.00 0.28
N ILE A 445 -5.48 -27.43 1.35
CA ILE A 445 -6.67 -26.57 1.33
C ILE A 445 -6.31 -25.09 1.58
N GLY A 446 -5.03 -24.75 1.52
CA GLY A 446 -4.54 -23.38 1.74
C GLY A 446 -4.70 -22.89 3.18
N GLN A 447 -4.61 -23.81 4.15
CA GLN A 447 -4.72 -23.51 5.58
C GLN A 447 -3.44 -23.90 6.34
N GLY A 448 -3.47 -23.73 7.66
CA GLY A 448 -2.33 -24.02 8.53
C GLY A 448 -1.28 -22.92 8.42
N TYR A 449 -0.12 -23.25 7.87
CA TYR A 449 0.99 -22.31 7.74
C TYR A 449 1.01 -21.57 6.41
N ILE A 450 0.17 -21.94 5.45
CA ILE A 450 0.12 -21.26 4.14
C ILE A 450 -0.54 -19.90 4.28
N THR A 451 0.13 -18.86 3.79
CA THR A 451 -0.44 -17.54 3.58
C THR A 451 -0.10 -17.03 2.18
N ALA A 452 -1.01 -16.25 1.60
CA ALA A 452 -0.77 -15.56 0.34
C ALA A 452 -1.42 -14.18 0.37
N THR A 453 -0.98 -13.32 -0.54
CA THR A 453 -1.59 -12.00 -0.74
C THR A 453 -2.73 -12.09 -1.77
N PRO A 454 -3.73 -11.20 -1.73
CA PRO A 454 -4.77 -11.12 -2.75
C PRO A 454 -4.20 -11.00 -4.18
N MET A 455 -3.09 -10.30 -4.36
CA MET A 455 -2.36 -10.21 -5.63
C MET A 455 -1.82 -11.57 -6.09
N GLN A 456 -1.26 -12.39 -5.18
CA GLN A 456 -0.81 -13.75 -5.52
C GLN A 456 -1.99 -14.65 -5.91
N VAL A 457 -3.15 -14.49 -5.25
CA VAL A 457 -4.37 -15.24 -5.61
C VAL A 457 -4.90 -14.80 -6.98
N ALA A 458 -4.87 -13.51 -7.29
CA ALA A 458 -5.24 -12.99 -8.61
C ALA A 458 -4.32 -13.55 -9.71
N GLN A 459 -3.01 -13.59 -9.46
CA GLN A 459 -2.05 -14.19 -10.39
C GLN A 459 -2.27 -15.68 -10.59
N MET A 460 -2.54 -16.44 -9.52
CA MET A 460 -2.90 -17.84 -9.63
C MET A 460 -4.09 -18.04 -10.57
N ALA A 461 -5.13 -17.20 -10.46
CA ALA A 461 -6.27 -17.23 -11.37
C ALA A 461 -5.89 -16.84 -12.81
N ALA A 462 -5.02 -15.84 -12.98
CA ALA A 462 -4.55 -15.40 -14.30
C ALA A 462 -3.74 -16.47 -15.02
N VAL A 463 -2.90 -17.20 -14.31
CA VAL A 463 -2.11 -18.34 -14.83
C VAL A 463 -3.02 -19.43 -15.39
N ILE A 464 -4.14 -19.73 -14.74
CA ILE A 464 -5.13 -20.65 -15.30
C ILE A 464 -5.77 -20.05 -16.55
N ALA A 465 -6.21 -18.80 -16.48
CA ALA A 465 -6.94 -18.13 -17.56
C ALA A 465 -6.12 -17.94 -18.85
N ASN A 466 -4.79 -17.81 -18.76
CA ASN A 466 -3.92 -17.59 -19.92
C ASN A 466 -3.19 -18.85 -20.41
N GLY A 467 -3.53 -20.04 -19.89
CA GLY A 467 -2.95 -21.31 -20.34
C GLY A 467 -1.56 -21.60 -19.77
N GLY A 468 -1.24 -21.07 -18.59
CA GLY A 468 -0.08 -21.44 -17.78
C GLY A 468 1.11 -20.49 -17.84
N PHE A 469 0.88 -19.21 -18.14
CA PHE A 469 1.94 -18.20 -18.09
C PHE A 469 1.82 -17.35 -16.83
N LEU A 470 2.91 -17.21 -16.09
CA LEU A 470 2.94 -16.27 -14.98
C LEU A 470 3.57 -14.95 -15.45
N TYR A 471 2.75 -13.93 -15.62
CA TYR A 471 3.22 -12.58 -15.94
C TYR A 471 3.49 -11.78 -14.68
N ARG A 472 4.56 -10.97 -14.70
CA ARG A 472 4.82 -9.99 -13.65
C ARG A 472 3.63 -9.01 -13.57
N PRO A 473 3.01 -8.82 -12.40
CA PRO A 473 1.96 -7.82 -12.24
C PRO A 473 2.56 -6.43 -12.41
N THR A 474 1.84 -5.53 -13.07
CA THR A 474 2.28 -4.13 -13.21
C THR A 474 1.14 -3.15 -13.02
N VAL A 475 1.43 -2.00 -12.43
CA VAL A 475 0.51 -0.83 -12.37
C VAL A 475 0.95 0.29 -13.33
N ILE A 476 2.10 0.14 -14.00
CA ILE A 476 2.68 1.16 -14.87
C ILE A 476 2.53 0.72 -16.33
N HIS A 477 1.81 1.53 -17.10
CA HIS A 477 1.61 1.31 -18.53
C HIS A 477 2.77 1.88 -19.35
N HIS A 478 3.23 3.10 -19.10
CA HIS A 478 4.48 3.64 -19.66
C HIS A 478 4.86 4.95 -18.97
N LEU A 479 5.99 5.52 -19.40
CA LEU A 479 6.49 6.82 -18.99
C LEU A 479 6.53 7.77 -20.18
N THR A 480 6.31 9.06 -19.96
CA THR A 480 6.60 10.10 -20.96
C THR A 480 7.45 11.20 -20.35
N ASP A 481 8.38 11.77 -21.11
CA ASP A 481 9.12 12.96 -20.68
C ASP A 481 8.28 14.25 -20.81
N GLU A 482 8.91 15.42 -20.61
CA GLU A 482 8.29 16.74 -20.76
C GLU A 482 7.88 17.07 -22.21
N ASN A 483 8.47 16.40 -23.20
CA ASN A 483 8.20 16.60 -24.63
C ASN A 483 7.17 15.59 -25.16
N GLY A 484 6.74 14.63 -24.34
CA GLY A 484 5.84 13.55 -24.73
C GLY A 484 6.56 12.36 -25.40
N GLU A 485 7.89 12.28 -25.34
CA GLU A 485 8.62 11.10 -25.79
C GLU A 485 8.33 9.93 -24.86
N VAL A 486 8.00 8.77 -25.45
CA VAL A 486 7.55 7.60 -24.70
C VAL A 486 8.71 6.70 -24.32
N PHE A 487 8.78 6.37 -23.04
CA PHE A 487 9.72 5.43 -22.44
C PHE A 487 8.95 4.27 -21.81
N VAL A 488 9.54 3.08 -21.87
CA VAL A 488 9.03 1.89 -21.19
C VAL A 488 10.02 1.47 -20.12
N LEU A 489 9.53 0.83 -19.06
CA LEU A 489 10.41 0.31 -18.03
C LEU A 489 11.14 -0.94 -18.53
N ASN A 490 12.39 -1.10 -18.10
CA ASN A 490 13.14 -2.32 -18.30
C ASN A 490 12.90 -3.35 -17.17
N GLU A 491 13.58 -4.50 -17.21
CA GLU A 491 13.45 -5.53 -16.17
C GLU A 491 13.87 -5.03 -14.78
N ASN A 492 14.82 -4.10 -14.75
CA ASN A 492 15.33 -3.43 -13.56
C ASN A 492 14.53 -2.16 -13.21
N LEU A 493 13.36 -1.95 -13.83
CA LEU A 493 12.54 -0.75 -13.67
C LEU A 493 13.25 0.55 -14.08
N GLU A 494 14.20 0.47 -15.02
CA GLU A 494 14.85 1.66 -15.58
C GLU A 494 14.14 2.09 -16.88
N PRO A 495 13.97 3.40 -17.12
CA PRO A 495 13.38 3.90 -18.36
C PRO A 495 14.28 3.59 -19.57
N VAL A 496 13.70 3.03 -20.63
CA VAL A 496 14.35 2.82 -21.94
C VAL A 496 13.44 3.31 -23.07
N PRO A 497 14.00 3.86 -24.18
CA PRO A 497 13.19 4.31 -25.30
C PRO A 497 12.30 3.19 -25.85
N ALA A 498 11.01 3.47 -26.07
CA ALA A 498 10.04 2.48 -26.52
C ALA A 498 10.48 1.73 -27.80
N ALA A 499 11.06 2.45 -28.77
CA ALA A 499 11.57 1.90 -30.02
C ALA A 499 12.63 0.80 -29.82
N SER A 500 13.38 0.85 -28.72
CA SER A 500 14.42 -0.13 -28.40
C SER A 500 13.86 -1.47 -27.92
N ARG A 501 12.60 -1.51 -27.45
CA ARG A 501 11.96 -2.73 -26.94
C ARG A 501 10.98 -3.39 -27.93
N GLY A 502 10.70 -2.76 -29.07
CA GLY A 502 9.80 -3.32 -30.09
C GLY A 502 8.38 -3.55 -29.57
N VAL A 503 7.91 -2.64 -28.71
CA VAL A 503 6.66 -2.76 -27.97
C VAL A 503 5.45 -2.48 -28.87
N PRO A 504 4.33 -3.21 -28.75
CA PRO A 504 3.12 -2.95 -29.52
C PRO A 504 2.59 -1.53 -29.25
N ILE A 505 2.04 -0.91 -30.29
CA ILE A 505 1.42 0.41 -30.25
C ILE A 505 -0.07 0.21 -30.53
N ASP A 506 -0.93 0.81 -29.71
CA ASP A 506 -2.39 0.75 -29.91
C ASP A 506 -2.84 1.68 -31.06
N GLU A 507 -4.15 1.68 -31.35
CA GLU A 507 -4.73 2.49 -32.43
C GLU A 507 -4.63 4.02 -32.17
N GLU A 508 -4.42 4.41 -30.92
CA GLU A 508 -4.30 5.80 -30.48
C GLU A 508 -2.84 6.29 -30.47
N GLY A 509 -1.89 5.40 -30.78
CA GLY A 509 -0.47 5.70 -30.81
C GLY A 509 0.21 5.57 -29.44
N ASN A 510 -0.48 5.05 -28.42
CA ASN A 510 0.10 4.81 -27.11
C ASN A 510 0.90 3.50 -27.13
N VAL A 511 2.04 3.52 -26.44
CA VAL A 511 2.87 2.34 -26.23
C VAL A 511 2.45 1.69 -24.91
N GLY A 512 2.09 0.41 -24.91
CA GLY A 512 1.77 -0.32 -23.69
C GLY A 512 2.95 -1.12 -23.17
N PHE A 513 3.28 -0.99 -21.88
CA PHE A 513 4.30 -1.83 -21.26
C PHE A 513 3.88 -3.30 -21.37
N VAL A 514 4.74 -4.12 -21.97
CA VAL A 514 4.54 -5.57 -22.03
C VAL A 514 5.24 -6.19 -20.84
N PRO A 515 4.49 -6.70 -19.84
CA PRO A 515 5.12 -7.33 -18.70
C PRO A 515 5.80 -8.62 -19.11
N GLN A 516 6.86 -8.97 -18.40
CA GLN A 516 7.62 -10.18 -18.70
C GLN A 516 6.92 -11.40 -18.11
N VAL A 517 7.00 -12.51 -18.84
CA VAL A 517 6.69 -13.84 -18.28
C VAL A 517 7.82 -14.19 -17.32
N VAL A 518 7.51 -14.29 -16.03
CA VAL A 518 8.49 -14.58 -14.97
C VAL A 518 8.68 -16.07 -14.75
N ASP A 519 7.67 -16.88 -15.06
CA ASP A 519 7.81 -18.33 -15.13
C ASP A 519 6.95 -18.91 -16.25
N VAL A 520 7.54 -19.90 -16.93
CA VAL A 520 6.78 -20.85 -17.73
C VAL A 520 6.41 -21.98 -16.79
N LEU A 521 5.11 -22.19 -16.57
CA LEU A 521 4.68 -23.39 -15.87
C LEU A 521 5.22 -24.62 -16.61
N GLU A 522 5.98 -25.48 -15.93
CA GLU A 522 6.31 -26.82 -16.44
C GLU A 522 5.10 -27.79 -16.34
N VAL A 523 3.92 -27.25 -16.00
CA VAL A 523 2.65 -27.96 -15.96
C VAL A 523 2.15 -28.17 -17.39
N ASP A 524 1.82 -29.41 -17.75
CA ASP A 524 1.23 -29.72 -19.05
C ASP A 524 -0.11 -28.99 -19.19
N ARG A 525 -0.27 -28.29 -20.32
CA ARG A 525 -1.45 -27.47 -20.62
C ARG A 525 -2.76 -28.25 -20.55
N GLN A 526 -2.74 -29.55 -20.83
CA GLN A 526 -3.92 -30.39 -20.65
C GLN A 526 -4.42 -30.37 -19.20
N PHE A 527 -3.54 -30.25 -18.21
CA PHE A 527 -3.94 -30.12 -16.81
C PHE A 527 -4.51 -28.75 -16.49
N ILE A 528 -4.01 -27.68 -17.13
CA ILE A 528 -4.58 -26.33 -16.97
C ILE A 528 -6.02 -26.31 -17.47
N ASP A 529 -6.31 -26.96 -18.59
CA ASP A 529 -7.67 -27.08 -19.12
C ASP A 529 -8.58 -27.84 -18.13
N VAL A 530 -8.12 -28.95 -17.56
CA VAL A 530 -8.86 -29.72 -16.53
C VAL A 530 -9.18 -28.87 -15.31
N VAL A 531 -8.21 -28.08 -14.84
CA VAL A 531 -8.39 -27.20 -13.67
C VAL A 531 -9.33 -26.02 -14.01
N ALA A 532 -9.29 -25.51 -15.24
CA ALA A 532 -10.17 -24.44 -15.70
C ALA A 532 -11.63 -24.90 -15.87
N GLU A 533 -11.86 -26.15 -16.25
CA GLU A 533 -13.20 -26.73 -16.44
C GLU A 533 -13.97 -26.93 -15.12
N GLY A 534 -13.27 -26.91 -13.98
CA GLY A 534 -13.88 -26.88 -12.65
C GLY A 534 -13.72 -28.15 -11.87
#